data_AF-A0A958J2A8-F1
#
_entry.id   AF-A0A958J2A8-F1
#
_cell.length_a   1.000
_cell.length_b   1.000
_cell.length_c   1.000
_cell.angle_alpha   90.00
_cell.angle_beta   90.00
_cell.angle_gamma   90.00
#
_symmetry.space_group_name_H-M   'P 1'
#
loop_
_entity.id
_entity.type
_entity.pdbx_description
1 polymer ?
#
loop_
_entity_poly.entity_id
_entity_poly.type
_entity_poly.pdbx_seq_one_letter_code
_entity_poly.pdbx_strand_id
1 'polypeptide(L)'
;MKLIKAKCFGSLSLSLFAFSAFSQELVLTEDGLLAFSRSQTPEILGLASEVENSKATQGEFRDQFNLRGFGSALYRETHEEPFISFQPVISPQSIFEAGLLKQFDKGIAAKVSVGIDNRKFELTSGVENPSIVTLRAGLEVDLWRNFLGRSNMLEQGVYASEIKQSEIYQNIGQYDFSIQLRSLYWNLIAIDQKIELTRKMHQLAKEQQREAEIRFRNRATDLSAVSLYRSQTATRASEVLLWQFQREQEVKRLKTILPTLKSSVVKLKAPTLELTKDQINQCIAVVEQHEQAPWEYTQYDDLIFELENLRNAKVRQALLYDDPDLKLSGEVFTSAVDPSGIDALGESLTEKRQGFQVMLGVQIPLGKSKTSERKIQVENMNLEKQKIELQQKVITQHEFLRGSIELLVESIRNQNTNIVNMERRIKESRKKYNQGRISLSDFIVDQERLLQSDLALIDNQNLILQTLLSYLSIFSQTPCAFNRISS
;
A
#
# COMPACT_ATOMS: atom_id res chain seq x y z
N MET A 1 -2.16 -55.07 21.76
CA MET A 1 -3.43 -54.44 22.19
C MET A 1 -3.59 -54.66 23.70
N LYS A 2 -3.00 -53.77 24.51
CA LYS A 2 -3.05 -53.79 25.98
C LYS A 2 -3.41 -52.38 26.45
N LEU A 3 -4.54 -52.29 27.15
CA LEU A 3 -5.04 -51.09 27.82
C LEU A 3 -4.10 -50.69 28.97
N ILE A 4 -3.67 -49.43 28.98
CA ILE A 4 -3.14 -48.77 30.18
C ILE A 4 -4.06 -47.60 30.49
N LYS A 5 -4.82 -47.74 31.58
CA LYS A 5 -5.52 -46.66 32.27
C LYS A 5 -4.50 -45.93 33.14
N ALA A 6 -4.40 -44.61 33.01
CA ALA A 6 -3.79 -43.77 34.02
C ALA A 6 -4.73 -42.58 34.31
N LYS A 7 -5.39 -42.66 35.46
CA LYS A 7 -6.00 -41.51 36.13
C LYS A 7 -4.87 -40.71 36.78
N CYS A 8 -4.80 -39.41 36.52
CA CYS A 8 -4.18 -38.47 37.45
C CYS A 8 -5.07 -37.24 37.59
N PHE A 9 -5.68 -37.17 38.78
CA PHE A 9 -6.40 -36.03 39.32
C PHE A 9 -5.34 -35.05 39.80
N GLY A 10 -5.19 -33.92 39.10
CA GLY A 10 -4.37 -32.79 39.53
C GLY A 10 -5.26 -31.56 39.57
N SER A 11 -5.65 -31.15 40.78
CA SER A 11 -6.40 -29.91 41.03
C SER A 11 -5.55 -28.71 40.62
N LEU A 12 -5.76 -28.21 39.42
CA LEU A 12 -5.21 -26.94 38.96
C LEU A 12 -6.06 -25.83 39.58
N SER A 13 -5.61 -25.29 40.72
CA SER A 13 -6.13 -24.07 41.30
C SER A 13 -5.92 -22.93 40.31
N LEU A 14 -6.98 -22.62 39.56
CA LEU A 14 -7.08 -21.53 38.62
C LEU A 14 -7.08 -20.22 39.41
N SER A 15 -5.90 -19.72 39.77
CA SER A 15 -5.72 -18.36 40.27
C SER A 15 -6.08 -17.42 39.13
N LEU A 16 -7.34 -16.98 39.09
CA LEU A 16 -7.80 -15.84 38.31
C LEU A 16 -6.98 -14.62 38.78
N PHE A 17 -5.85 -14.39 38.12
CA PHE A 17 -5.28 -13.05 38.05
C PHE A 17 -6.28 -12.20 37.27
N ALA A 18 -7.17 -11.55 38.00
CA ALA A 18 -7.90 -10.40 37.50
C ALA A 18 -6.85 -9.32 37.17
N PHE A 19 -6.33 -9.36 35.94
CA PHE A 19 -5.75 -8.18 35.31
C PHE A 19 -6.90 -7.17 35.22
N SER A 20 -7.07 -6.36 36.26
CA SER A 20 -7.72 -5.08 36.12
C SER A 20 -6.94 -4.33 35.06
N ALA A 21 -7.44 -4.38 33.83
CA ALA A 21 -6.95 -3.59 32.72
C ALA A 21 -7.11 -2.13 33.16
N PHE A 22 -6.06 -1.58 33.76
CA PHE A 22 -5.93 -0.15 33.96
C PHE A 22 -5.97 0.43 32.56
N SER A 23 -7.14 0.92 32.17
CA SER A 23 -7.29 1.67 30.93
C SER A 23 -6.49 2.95 31.14
N GLN A 24 -5.24 2.94 30.66
CA GLN A 24 -4.41 4.11 30.70
C GLN A 24 -5.07 5.18 29.84
N GLU A 25 -5.32 6.33 30.45
CA GLU A 25 -5.81 7.50 29.77
C GLU A 25 -4.68 8.07 28.92
N LEU A 26 -4.80 7.95 27.60
CA LEU A 26 -3.80 8.45 26.67
C LEU A 26 -4.25 9.82 26.18
N VAL A 27 -3.47 10.85 26.51
CA VAL A 27 -3.66 12.20 25.97
C VAL A 27 -2.98 12.27 24.61
N LEU A 28 -3.79 12.24 23.55
CA LEU A 28 -3.33 12.36 22.17
C LEU A 28 -3.14 13.83 21.78
N THR A 29 -1.96 14.10 21.26
CA THR A 29 -1.57 15.34 20.58
C THR A 29 -1.31 15.05 19.11
N GLU A 30 -1.40 16.04 18.24
CA GLU A 30 -1.04 15.90 16.82
C GLU A 30 0.36 15.28 16.63
N ASP A 31 1.37 15.77 17.37
CA ASP A 31 2.75 15.25 17.28
C ASP A 31 2.86 13.80 17.73
N GLY A 32 2.09 13.43 18.76
CA GLY A 32 1.96 12.05 19.22
C GLY A 32 1.38 11.13 18.14
N LEU A 33 0.41 11.59 17.35
CA LEU A 33 -0.13 10.85 16.22
C LEU A 33 0.86 10.74 15.05
N LEU A 34 1.65 11.78 14.81
CA LEU A 34 2.76 11.74 13.85
C LEU A 34 3.86 10.76 14.27
N ALA A 35 4.13 10.61 15.57
CA ALA A 35 5.02 9.56 16.04
C ALA A 35 4.47 8.16 15.74
N PHE A 36 3.14 7.96 15.84
CA PHE A 36 2.51 6.70 15.43
C PHE A 36 2.54 6.48 13.92
N SER A 37 2.50 7.52 13.09
CA SER A 37 2.62 7.38 11.64
C SER A 37 3.97 6.81 11.20
N ARG A 38 5.01 6.98 12.02
CA ARG A 38 6.35 6.41 11.83
C ARG A 38 6.50 5.01 12.43
N SER A 39 5.54 4.55 13.23
CA SER A 39 5.56 3.21 13.83
C SER A 39 5.08 2.15 12.83
N GLN A 40 5.38 0.87 13.09
CA GLN A 40 4.96 -0.26 12.24
C GLN A 40 3.44 -0.51 12.35
N THR A 41 2.65 0.35 11.70
CA THR A 41 1.22 0.12 11.51
C THR A 41 1.00 -0.84 10.33
N PRO A 42 -0.16 -1.53 10.25
CA PRO A 42 -0.44 -2.42 9.13
C PRO A 42 -0.31 -1.76 7.75
N GLU A 43 -0.67 -0.48 7.64
CA GLU A 43 -0.58 0.29 6.41
C GLU A 43 0.87 0.57 6.00
N ILE A 44 1.71 1.00 6.95
CA ILE A 44 3.14 1.21 6.70
C ILE A 44 3.86 -0.11 6.40
N LEU A 45 3.47 -1.20 7.06
CA LEU A 45 3.99 -2.54 6.77
C LEU A 45 3.57 -3.02 5.37
N GLY A 46 2.37 -2.69 4.92
CA GLY A 46 1.91 -2.96 3.55
C GLY A 46 2.80 -2.27 2.52
N LEU A 47 3.05 -0.96 2.69
CA LEU A 47 3.94 -0.19 1.82
C LEU A 47 5.38 -0.72 1.84
N ALA A 48 5.90 -1.08 3.02
CA ALA A 48 7.23 -1.69 3.13
C ALA A 48 7.30 -3.07 2.47
N SER A 49 6.23 -3.86 2.55
CA SER A 49 6.15 -5.18 1.90
C SER A 49 6.20 -5.07 0.39
N GLU A 50 5.65 -4.02 -0.22
CA GLU A 50 5.72 -3.81 -1.68
C GLU A 50 7.16 -3.58 -2.12
N VAL A 51 7.92 -2.75 -1.39
CA VAL A 51 9.35 -2.52 -1.65
C VAL A 51 10.15 -3.83 -1.50
N GLU A 52 9.92 -4.57 -0.42
CA GLU A 52 10.60 -5.86 -0.21
C GLU A 52 10.21 -6.90 -1.26
N ASN A 53 8.97 -6.89 -1.75
CA ASN A 53 8.55 -7.75 -2.86
C ASN A 53 9.28 -7.39 -4.17
N SER A 54 9.41 -6.10 -4.50
CA SER A 54 10.18 -5.65 -5.67
C SER A 54 11.66 -6.03 -5.56
N LYS A 55 12.25 -5.94 -4.36
CA LYS A 55 13.62 -6.42 -4.09
C LYS A 55 13.72 -7.94 -4.19
N ALA A 56 12.73 -8.69 -3.69
CA ALA A 56 12.68 -10.14 -3.79
C ALA A 56 12.62 -10.59 -5.24
N THR A 57 11.80 -9.97 -6.08
CA THR A 57 11.75 -10.26 -7.53
C THR A 57 13.09 -9.99 -8.21
N GLN A 58 13.77 -8.88 -7.87
CA GLN A 58 15.14 -8.65 -8.34
C GLN A 58 16.12 -9.72 -7.84
N GLY A 59 15.95 -10.17 -6.59
CA GLY A 59 16.71 -11.26 -5.99
C GLY A 59 16.53 -12.57 -6.74
N GLU A 60 15.30 -12.97 -7.05
CA GLU A 60 14.97 -14.16 -7.83
C GLU A 60 15.60 -14.12 -9.22
N PHE A 61 15.60 -12.96 -9.87
CA PHE A 61 16.32 -12.75 -11.12
C PHE A 61 17.83 -12.97 -10.94
N ARG A 62 18.44 -12.39 -9.89
CA ARG A 62 19.87 -12.59 -9.59
C ARG A 62 20.22 -14.04 -9.25
N ASP A 63 19.29 -14.76 -8.62
CA ASP A 63 19.45 -16.17 -8.27
C ASP A 63 19.49 -17.09 -9.50
N GLN A 64 19.13 -16.59 -10.69
CA GLN A 64 19.38 -17.26 -11.97
C GLN A 64 20.86 -17.41 -12.26
N PHE A 65 21.68 -16.46 -11.78
CA PHE A 65 23.12 -16.49 -11.95
C PHE A 65 23.84 -17.29 -10.86
N ASN A 66 23.15 -17.83 -9.86
CA ASN A 66 23.79 -18.67 -8.84
C ASN A 66 24.14 -20.06 -9.38
N LEU A 67 25.07 -20.75 -8.70
CA LEU A 67 25.39 -22.13 -9.03
C LEU A 67 24.20 -23.01 -8.65
N ARG A 68 23.65 -23.74 -9.62
CA ARG A 68 22.47 -24.59 -9.45
C ARG A 68 22.85 -26.05 -9.61
N GLY A 69 22.49 -26.87 -8.63
CA GLY A 69 22.48 -28.32 -8.79
C GLY A 69 21.18 -28.75 -9.48
N PHE A 70 21.26 -29.66 -10.44
CA PHE A 70 20.08 -30.25 -11.07
C PHE A 70 20.20 -31.77 -11.09
N GLY A 71 19.05 -32.43 -11.09
CA GLY A 71 18.92 -33.88 -11.19
C GLY A 71 17.69 -34.22 -12.01
N SER A 72 17.82 -35.09 -13.00
CA SER A 72 16.72 -35.61 -13.79
C SER A 72 16.78 -37.13 -13.80
N ALA A 73 15.60 -37.77 -13.75
CA ALA A 73 15.44 -39.20 -13.88
C ALA A 73 14.29 -39.46 -14.85
N LEU A 74 14.54 -40.26 -15.87
CA LEU A 74 13.59 -40.59 -16.90
C LEU A 74 13.54 -42.11 -17.07
N TYR A 75 12.38 -42.71 -16.84
CA TYR A 75 12.08 -44.07 -17.24
C TYR A 75 11.16 -44.03 -18.45
N ARG A 76 11.51 -44.76 -19.51
CA ARG A 76 10.72 -44.83 -20.73
C ARG A 76 10.64 -46.27 -21.18
N GLU A 77 9.42 -46.70 -21.44
CA GLU A 77 9.12 -48.01 -21.99
C GLU A 77 8.31 -47.79 -23.27
N THR A 78 8.75 -48.42 -24.35
CA THR A 78 8.11 -48.38 -25.65
C THR A 78 7.89 -49.81 -26.15
N HIS A 79 6.79 -50.01 -26.87
CA HIS A 79 6.37 -51.27 -27.48
C HIS A 79 6.48 -51.17 -29.01
N GLU A 80 7.38 -50.32 -29.51
CA GLU A 80 7.63 -50.18 -30.94
C GLU A 80 8.20 -51.48 -31.53
N GLU A 81 7.72 -51.85 -32.71
CA GLU A 81 8.31 -52.91 -33.51
C GLU A 81 9.44 -52.33 -34.39
N PRO A 82 10.55 -53.04 -34.59
CA PRO A 82 11.62 -52.56 -35.44
C PRO A 82 11.13 -52.49 -36.89
N PHE A 83 11.27 -51.33 -37.55
CA PHE A 83 10.86 -51.16 -38.95
C PHE A 83 11.67 -52.05 -39.91
N ILE A 84 12.92 -52.34 -39.55
CA ILE A 84 13.84 -53.26 -40.24
C ILE A 84 14.63 -54.07 -39.20
N SER A 85 14.96 -55.32 -39.52
CA SER A 85 15.50 -56.32 -38.57
C SER A 85 16.84 -55.99 -37.90
N PHE A 86 17.56 -54.97 -38.37
CA PHE A 86 18.83 -54.52 -37.80
C PHE A 86 18.72 -53.20 -37.01
N GLN A 87 17.51 -52.63 -36.89
CA GLN A 87 17.27 -51.47 -36.04
C GLN A 87 16.98 -51.93 -34.60
N PRO A 88 17.80 -51.57 -33.60
CA PRO A 88 17.55 -51.98 -32.22
C PRO A 88 16.32 -51.24 -31.65
N VAL A 89 15.36 -51.98 -31.12
CA VAL A 89 14.33 -51.41 -30.23
C VAL A 89 14.96 -51.26 -28.85
N ILE A 90 15.06 -50.01 -28.39
CA ILE A 90 15.65 -49.69 -27.08
C ILE A 90 14.50 -49.49 -26.09
N SER A 91 14.20 -50.54 -25.33
CA SER A 91 13.13 -50.53 -24.33
C SER A 91 13.31 -51.67 -23.33
N PRO A 92 13.14 -51.44 -22.02
CA PRO A 92 13.03 -50.14 -21.34
C PRO A 92 14.34 -49.35 -21.31
N GLN A 93 14.23 -48.04 -21.14
CA GLN A 93 15.35 -47.09 -20.96
C GLN A 93 15.21 -46.38 -19.62
N SER A 94 16.28 -46.33 -18.82
CA SER A 94 16.38 -45.49 -17.62
C SER A 94 17.56 -44.54 -17.72
N ILE A 95 17.29 -43.24 -17.76
CA ILE A 95 18.31 -42.18 -17.77
C ILE A 95 18.28 -41.48 -16.42
N PHE A 96 19.43 -41.36 -15.78
CA PHE A 96 19.67 -40.50 -14.64
C PHE A 96 20.72 -39.46 -15.03
N GLU A 97 20.50 -38.17 -14.79
CA GLU A 97 21.50 -37.12 -15.00
C GLU A 97 21.54 -36.22 -13.76
N ALA A 98 22.71 -35.98 -13.21
CA ALA A 98 22.92 -35.03 -12.15
C ALA A 98 24.09 -34.10 -12.49
N GLY A 99 24.00 -32.83 -12.13
CA GLY A 99 25.05 -31.88 -12.48
C GLY A 99 24.94 -30.52 -11.81
N LEU A 100 25.91 -29.68 -12.14
CA LEU A 100 26.01 -28.29 -11.76
C LEU A 100 25.86 -27.41 -12.99
N LEU A 101 25.10 -26.33 -12.86
CA LEU A 101 24.88 -25.31 -13.88
C LEU A 101 25.20 -23.94 -13.29
N LYS A 102 26.03 -23.16 -13.97
CA LYS A 102 26.32 -21.77 -13.63
C LYS A 102 25.98 -20.89 -14.83
N GLN A 103 24.97 -20.04 -14.69
CA GLN A 103 24.71 -18.97 -15.64
C GLN A 103 25.46 -17.71 -15.20
N PHE A 104 26.07 -17.02 -16.14
CA PHE A 104 26.73 -15.74 -15.94
C PHE A 104 25.85 -14.62 -16.50
N ASP A 105 25.93 -13.46 -15.87
CA ASP A 105 25.23 -12.23 -16.27
C ASP A 105 25.56 -11.79 -17.71
N LYS A 106 26.72 -12.20 -18.25
CA LYS A 106 27.21 -11.83 -19.59
C LYS A 106 26.79 -12.77 -20.73
N GLY A 107 25.75 -13.56 -20.54
CA GLY A 107 25.24 -14.47 -21.57
C GLY A 107 26.11 -15.72 -21.79
N ILE A 108 26.88 -16.12 -20.77
CA ILE A 108 27.65 -17.36 -20.77
C ILE A 108 26.98 -18.32 -19.79
N ALA A 109 26.91 -19.61 -20.11
CA ALA A 109 26.52 -20.65 -19.17
C ALA A 109 27.55 -21.79 -19.19
N ALA A 110 27.91 -22.29 -18.02
CA ALA A 110 28.77 -23.44 -17.84
C ALA A 110 27.99 -24.57 -17.18
N LYS A 111 28.06 -25.78 -17.73
CA LYS A 111 27.37 -26.97 -17.24
C LYS A 111 28.39 -28.08 -17.03
N VAL A 112 28.34 -28.76 -15.89
CA VAL A 112 29.08 -30.00 -15.65
C VAL A 112 28.09 -31.03 -15.17
N SER A 113 27.97 -32.18 -15.84
CA SER A 113 27.02 -33.21 -15.44
C SER A 113 27.55 -34.63 -15.61
N VAL A 114 27.03 -35.54 -14.80
CA VAL A 114 27.23 -36.97 -14.89
C VAL A 114 25.88 -37.59 -15.19
N GLY A 115 25.82 -38.40 -16.24
CA GLY A 115 24.63 -39.14 -16.64
C GLY A 115 24.88 -40.65 -16.65
N ILE A 116 23.89 -41.43 -16.26
CA ILE A 116 23.84 -42.89 -16.40
C ILE A 116 22.63 -43.21 -17.27
N ASP A 117 22.87 -43.91 -18.37
CA ASP A 117 21.82 -44.32 -19.31
C ASP A 117 21.86 -45.85 -19.45
N ASN A 118 20.88 -46.52 -18.82
CA ASN A 118 20.73 -47.96 -18.92
C ASN A 118 19.74 -48.26 -20.03
N ARG A 119 20.18 -49.06 -20.98
CA ARG A 119 19.40 -49.41 -22.16
C ARG A 119 19.28 -50.92 -22.25
N LYS A 120 18.06 -51.41 -22.48
CA LYS A 120 17.85 -52.79 -22.91
C LYS A 120 17.60 -52.79 -24.42
N PHE A 121 18.37 -53.56 -25.16
CA PHE A 121 18.14 -53.84 -26.57
C PHE A 121 18.58 -55.28 -26.88
N GLU A 122 17.83 -55.96 -27.73
CA GLU A 122 18.21 -57.28 -28.26
C GLU A 122 19.06 -57.08 -29.52
N LEU A 123 20.37 -57.34 -29.43
CA LEU A 123 21.24 -57.48 -30.60
C LEU A 123 21.61 -58.95 -30.78
N THR A 124 21.70 -59.41 -32.03
CA THR A 124 22.18 -60.75 -32.41
C THR A 124 23.62 -61.08 -31.96
N SER A 125 24.33 -60.14 -31.33
CA SER A 125 25.74 -60.23 -30.92
C SER A 125 26.01 -60.27 -29.40
N GLY A 126 25.00 -60.44 -28.53
CA GLY A 126 25.20 -60.95 -27.17
C GLY A 126 25.60 -59.95 -26.06
N VAL A 127 25.29 -58.65 -26.18
CA VAL A 127 25.41 -57.70 -25.06
C VAL A 127 24.02 -57.40 -24.49
N GLU A 128 23.70 -58.00 -23.34
CA GLU A 128 22.44 -57.73 -22.61
C GLU A 128 22.66 -56.60 -21.58
N ASN A 129 21.82 -55.57 -21.62
CA ASN A 129 21.73 -54.49 -20.61
C ASN A 129 22.99 -53.59 -20.42
N PRO A 130 23.53 -52.93 -21.46
CA PRO A 130 24.61 -51.97 -21.25
C PRO A 130 24.16 -50.75 -20.43
N SER A 131 24.99 -50.38 -19.45
CA SER A 131 24.91 -49.10 -18.75
C SER A 131 25.95 -48.15 -19.33
N ILE A 132 25.52 -46.96 -19.75
CA ILE A 132 26.41 -45.94 -20.30
C ILE A 132 26.57 -44.82 -19.28
N VAL A 133 27.77 -44.68 -18.74
CA VAL A 133 28.11 -43.57 -17.84
C VAL A 133 28.80 -42.47 -18.64
N THR A 134 28.24 -41.26 -18.61
CA THR A 134 28.74 -40.10 -19.36
C THR A 134 29.06 -38.94 -18.43
N LEU A 135 30.31 -38.47 -18.44
CA LEU A 135 30.67 -37.19 -17.84
C LEU A 135 30.67 -36.12 -18.94
N ARG A 136 30.01 -34.99 -18.70
CA ARG A 136 29.86 -33.89 -19.65
C ARG A 136 30.30 -32.58 -19.04
N ALA A 137 31.04 -31.78 -19.80
CA ALA A 137 31.33 -30.39 -19.52
C ALA A 137 30.92 -29.55 -20.74
N GLY A 138 29.95 -28.67 -20.54
CA GLY A 138 29.38 -27.80 -21.57
C GLY A 138 29.64 -26.33 -21.26
N LEU A 139 29.86 -25.56 -22.31
CA LEU A 139 29.90 -24.11 -22.29
C LEU A 139 28.95 -23.61 -23.38
N GLU A 140 28.00 -22.77 -23.00
CA GLU A 140 27.06 -22.10 -23.89
C GLU A 140 27.35 -20.59 -23.87
N VAL A 141 27.43 -19.97 -25.04
CA VAL A 141 27.57 -18.52 -25.21
C VAL A 141 26.43 -18.02 -26.07
N ASP A 142 25.69 -17.06 -25.55
CA ASP A 142 24.76 -16.25 -26.34
C ASP A 142 25.58 -15.22 -27.14
N LEU A 143 25.53 -15.36 -28.46
CA LEU A 143 26.29 -14.55 -29.41
C LEU A 143 25.50 -13.35 -29.92
N TRP A 144 24.23 -13.18 -29.53
CA TRP A 144 23.39 -12.11 -30.05
C TRP A 144 22.49 -11.46 -29.00
N ARG A 145 21.48 -12.18 -28.50
CA ARG A 145 20.40 -11.61 -27.69
C ARG A 145 20.92 -11.14 -26.32
N ASN A 146 21.72 -11.98 -25.68
CA ASN A 146 22.34 -11.68 -24.39
C ASN A 146 23.87 -11.60 -24.47
N PHE A 147 24.41 -11.33 -25.66
CA PHE A 147 25.84 -11.11 -25.84
C PHE A 147 26.34 -10.00 -24.90
N LEU A 148 27.36 -10.30 -24.11
CA LEU A 148 27.93 -9.42 -23.07
C LEU A 148 26.90 -8.93 -22.03
N GLY A 149 25.77 -9.64 -21.88
CA GLY A 149 24.75 -9.33 -20.89
C GLY A 149 23.75 -8.26 -21.32
N ARG A 150 23.66 -7.91 -22.61
CA ARG A 150 22.77 -6.86 -23.11
C ARG A 150 21.32 -7.02 -22.62
N SER A 151 20.75 -8.23 -22.70
CA SER A 151 19.38 -8.51 -22.22
C SER A 151 19.30 -8.43 -20.70
N ASN A 152 20.24 -9.07 -20.01
CA ASN A 152 20.27 -9.11 -18.54
C ASN A 152 20.43 -7.71 -17.91
N MET A 153 21.25 -6.84 -18.52
CA MET A 153 21.43 -5.46 -18.06
C MET A 153 20.16 -4.62 -18.22
N LEU A 154 19.40 -4.83 -19.30
CA LEU A 154 18.11 -4.16 -19.49
C LEU A 154 17.08 -4.63 -18.47
N GLU A 155 16.99 -5.93 -18.25
CA GLU A 155 16.08 -6.52 -17.26
C GLU A 155 16.44 -6.10 -15.83
N GLN A 156 17.73 -6.06 -15.49
CA GLN A 156 18.21 -5.47 -14.24
C GLN A 156 17.83 -3.99 -14.11
N GLY A 157 17.87 -3.23 -15.21
CA GLY A 157 17.43 -1.84 -15.26
C GLY A 157 15.93 -1.68 -14.99
N VAL A 158 15.10 -2.57 -15.54
CA VAL A 158 13.65 -2.62 -15.27
C VAL A 158 13.40 -2.83 -13.78
N TYR A 159 14.01 -3.86 -13.18
CA TYR A 159 13.86 -4.12 -11.73
C TYR A 159 14.38 -2.98 -10.86
N ALA A 160 15.46 -2.31 -11.27
CA ALA A 160 15.98 -1.16 -10.54
C ALA A 160 14.99 0.01 -10.56
N SER A 161 14.35 0.30 -11.70
CA SER A 161 13.30 1.32 -11.79
C SER A 161 12.04 0.92 -11.02
N GLU A 162 11.63 -0.35 -11.03
CA GLU A 162 10.49 -0.84 -10.24
C GLU A 162 10.74 -0.69 -8.73
N ILE A 163 11.93 -1.02 -8.24
CA ILE A 163 12.30 -0.81 -6.83
C ILE A 163 12.22 0.68 -6.47
N LYS A 164 12.81 1.56 -7.27
CA LYS A 164 12.75 3.01 -7.02
C LYS A 164 11.32 3.54 -7.01
N GLN A 165 10.46 3.08 -7.93
CA GLN A 165 9.05 3.45 -7.92
C GLN A 165 8.38 2.99 -6.62
N SER A 166 8.60 1.75 -6.18
CA SER A 166 8.08 1.26 -4.91
C SER A 166 8.57 2.10 -3.72
N GLU A 167 9.84 2.53 -3.72
CA GLU A 167 10.40 3.39 -2.67
C GLU A 167 9.75 4.78 -2.67
N ILE A 168 9.53 5.38 -3.84
CA ILE A 168 8.81 6.67 -3.96
C ILE A 168 7.35 6.51 -3.50
N TYR A 169 6.66 5.44 -3.91
CA TYR A 169 5.30 5.15 -3.45
C TYR A 169 5.25 4.93 -1.94
N GLN A 170 6.24 4.26 -1.36
CA GLN A 170 6.34 4.10 0.09
C GLN A 170 6.46 5.47 0.78
N ASN A 171 7.30 6.37 0.27
CA ASN A 171 7.47 7.71 0.84
C ASN A 171 6.19 8.55 0.73
N ILE A 172 5.55 8.55 -0.45
CA ILE A 172 4.26 9.22 -0.67
C ILE A 172 3.21 8.63 0.27
N GLY A 173 3.12 7.31 0.37
CA GLY A 173 2.14 6.61 1.21
C GLY A 173 2.35 6.86 2.70
N GLN A 174 3.60 6.87 3.18
CA GLN A 174 3.92 7.24 4.56
C GLN A 174 3.49 8.67 4.88
N TYR A 175 3.73 9.59 3.95
CA TYR A 175 3.33 10.98 4.11
C TYR A 175 1.81 11.14 4.09
N ASP A 176 1.12 10.54 3.12
CA ASP A 176 -0.34 10.54 3.03
C ASP A 176 -0.97 9.94 4.29
N PHE A 177 -0.43 8.84 4.79
CA PHE A 177 -0.85 8.25 6.06
C PHE A 177 -0.74 9.22 7.24
N SER A 178 0.36 9.97 7.33
CA SER A 178 0.54 11.00 8.36
C SER A 178 -0.52 12.11 8.24
N ILE A 179 -0.82 12.54 7.02
CA ILE A 179 -1.86 13.53 6.74
C ILE A 179 -3.25 13.01 7.08
N GLN A 180 -3.55 11.75 6.78
CA GLN A 180 -4.83 11.11 7.15
C GLN A 180 -5.02 11.09 8.68
N LEU A 181 -3.96 10.80 9.45
CA LEU A 181 -4.03 10.86 10.92
C LEU A 181 -4.26 12.28 11.44
N ARG A 182 -3.60 13.27 10.83
CA ARG A 182 -3.82 14.70 11.16
C ARG A 182 -5.24 15.13 10.83
N SER A 183 -5.74 14.76 9.65
CA SER A 183 -7.12 15.00 9.21
C SER A 183 -8.11 14.48 10.24
N LEU A 184 -7.93 13.25 10.71
CA LEU A 184 -8.79 12.63 11.71
C LEU A 184 -8.68 13.33 13.08
N TYR A 185 -7.48 13.75 13.49
CA TYR A 185 -7.28 14.52 14.72
C TYR A 185 -8.06 15.83 14.70
N TRP A 186 -7.98 16.59 13.61
CA TRP A 186 -8.70 17.86 13.46
C TRP A 186 -10.22 17.67 13.39
N ASN A 187 -10.69 16.61 12.73
CA ASN A 187 -12.11 16.24 12.75
C ASN A 187 -12.61 15.96 14.17
N LEU A 188 -11.83 15.22 14.98
CA LEU A 188 -12.19 14.97 16.37
C LEU A 188 -12.22 16.26 17.21
N ILE A 189 -11.27 17.19 17.01
CA ILE A 189 -11.29 18.49 17.69
C ILE A 189 -12.55 19.27 17.33
N ALA A 190 -12.91 19.31 16.05
CA ALA A 190 -14.13 19.99 15.60
C ALA A 190 -15.38 19.39 16.27
N ILE A 191 -15.47 18.07 16.36
CA ILE A 191 -16.57 17.39 17.07
C ILE A 191 -16.57 17.73 18.57
N ASP A 192 -15.42 17.74 19.23
CA ASP A 192 -15.31 18.10 20.65
C ASP A 192 -15.78 19.56 20.89
N GLN A 193 -15.46 20.49 19.98
CA GLN A 193 -15.97 21.88 20.04
C GLN A 193 -17.48 21.94 19.88
N LYS A 194 -18.06 21.17 18.95
CA LYS A 194 -19.52 21.07 18.80
C LYS A 194 -20.18 20.54 20.07
N ILE A 195 -19.61 19.49 20.67
CA ILE A 195 -20.10 18.93 21.95
C ILE A 195 -20.06 20.00 23.04
N GLU A 196 -18.97 20.76 23.17
CA GLU A 196 -18.84 21.82 24.17
C GLU A 196 -19.91 22.91 23.98
N LEU A 197 -20.07 23.38 22.74
CA LEU A 197 -21.06 24.40 22.39
C LEU A 197 -22.50 23.94 22.66
N THR A 198 -22.87 22.73 22.20
CA THR A 198 -24.21 22.18 22.44
C THR A 198 -24.45 21.91 23.93
N ARG A 199 -23.43 21.50 24.71
CA ARG A 199 -23.56 21.37 26.18
C ARG A 199 -23.84 22.70 26.87
N LYS A 200 -23.17 23.78 26.47
CA LYS A 200 -23.46 25.13 26.98
C LYS A 200 -24.91 25.54 26.67
N MET A 201 -25.39 25.26 25.46
CA MET A 201 -26.78 25.54 25.08
C MET A 201 -27.79 24.66 25.81
N HIS A 202 -27.47 23.39 26.05
CA HIS A 202 -28.29 22.49 26.86
C HIS A 202 -28.42 23.00 28.31
N GLN A 203 -27.32 23.45 28.90
CA GLN A 203 -27.33 24.02 30.24
C GLN A 203 -28.17 25.30 30.31
N LEU A 204 -28.04 26.18 29.32
CA LEU A 204 -28.89 27.38 29.21
C LEU A 204 -30.38 27.01 29.08
N ALA A 205 -30.72 26.01 28.25
CA ALA A 205 -32.10 25.54 28.07
C ALA A 205 -32.69 24.98 29.38
N LYS A 206 -31.90 24.24 30.17
CA LYS A 206 -32.32 23.77 31.51
C LYS A 206 -32.62 24.92 32.47
N GLU A 207 -31.78 25.95 32.47
CA GLU A 207 -32.00 27.14 33.30
C GLU A 207 -33.29 27.86 32.89
N GLN A 208 -33.51 28.06 31.59
CA GLN A 208 -34.73 28.64 31.05
C GLN A 208 -35.98 27.81 31.37
N GLN A 209 -35.90 26.47 31.27
CA GLN A 209 -36.98 25.57 31.67
C GLN A 209 -37.31 25.75 33.15
N ARG A 210 -36.30 25.75 34.03
CA ARG A 210 -36.49 25.90 35.47
C ARG A 210 -37.15 27.24 35.81
N GLU A 211 -36.74 28.32 35.16
CA GLU A 211 -37.38 29.63 35.32
C GLU A 211 -38.85 29.60 34.88
N ALA A 212 -39.15 28.99 33.74
CA ALA A 212 -40.52 28.87 33.25
C ALA A 212 -41.41 28.07 34.21
N GLU A 213 -40.90 26.97 34.78
CA GLU A 213 -41.61 26.19 35.78
C GLU A 213 -41.89 26.98 37.07
N ILE A 214 -40.94 27.82 37.51
CA ILE A 214 -41.15 28.74 38.64
C ILE A 214 -42.24 29.77 38.30
N ARG A 215 -42.16 30.40 37.13
CA ARG A 215 -43.17 31.37 36.67
C ARG A 215 -44.56 30.74 36.54
N PHE A 216 -44.64 29.47 36.11
CA PHE A 216 -45.89 28.74 35.96
C PHE A 216 -46.55 28.48 37.32
N ARG A 217 -45.75 28.05 38.32
CA ARG A 217 -46.24 27.91 39.71
C ARG A 217 -46.78 29.23 40.27
N ASN A 218 -46.15 30.34 39.90
CA ASN A 218 -46.59 31.69 40.27
C ASN A 218 -47.68 32.26 39.35
N ARG A 219 -48.22 31.46 38.42
CA ARG A 219 -49.26 31.84 37.43
C ARG A 219 -48.87 33.04 36.54
N ALA A 220 -47.57 33.26 36.35
CA ALA A 220 -47.02 34.31 35.50
C ALA A 220 -46.73 33.83 34.05
N THR A 221 -46.85 32.53 33.78
CA THR A 221 -46.75 31.96 32.43
C THR A 221 -47.68 30.76 32.31
N ASP A 222 -47.93 30.31 31.08
CA ASP A 222 -48.83 29.22 30.75
C ASP A 222 -48.10 27.87 30.62
N LEU A 223 -48.86 26.79 30.55
CA LEU A 223 -48.30 25.44 30.41
C LEU A 223 -47.62 25.24 29.05
N SER A 224 -48.04 25.96 28.01
CA SER A 224 -47.45 25.84 26.67
C SER A 224 -45.99 26.33 26.68
N ALA A 225 -45.70 27.46 27.34
CA ALA A 225 -44.33 27.96 27.48
C ALA A 225 -43.41 26.98 28.23
N VAL A 226 -43.90 26.38 29.32
CA VAL A 226 -43.16 25.33 30.05
C VAL A 226 -42.88 24.13 29.14
N SER A 227 -43.89 23.70 28.38
CA SER A 227 -43.77 22.57 27.46
C SER A 227 -42.79 22.85 26.32
N LEU A 228 -42.74 24.09 25.83
CA LEU A 228 -41.80 24.51 24.79
C LEU A 228 -40.34 24.46 25.29
N TYR A 229 -40.05 24.99 26.48
CA TYR A 229 -38.70 24.90 27.05
C TYR A 229 -38.29 23.47 27.42
N ARG A 230 -39.24 22.62 27.85
CA ARG A 230 -39.00 21.18 28.05
C ARG A 230 -38.61 20.50 26.73
N SER A 231 -39.36 20.79 25.67
CA SER A 231 -39.06 20.30 24.32
C SER A 231 -37.66 20.73 23.87
N GLN A 232 -37.34 22.02 24.01
CA GLN A 232 -36.02 22.56 23.66
C GLN A 232 -34.89 21.87 24.46
N THR A 233 -35.07 21.68 25.77
CA THR A 233 -34.09 20.98 26.61
C THR A 233 -33.89 19.53 26.17
N ALA A 234 -34.95 18.83 25.79
CA ALA A 234 -34.86 17.47 25.25
C ALA A 234 -34.13 17.44 23.90
N THR A 235 -34.41 18.39 23.00
CA THR A 235 -33.72 18.54 21.71
C THR A 235 -32.22 18.74 21.91
N ARG A 236 -31.81 19.67 22.80
CA ARG A 236 -30.38 19.90 23.09
C ARG A 236 -29.70 18.69 23.72
N ALA A 237 -30.39 17.97 24.60
CA ALA A 237 -29.86 16.72 25.14
C ALA A 237 -29.61 15.68 24.03
N SER A 238 -30.54 15.55 23.08
CA SER A 238 -30.42 14.67 21.92
C SER A 238 -29.23 15.04 21.04
N GLU A 239 -29.06 16.34 20.73
CA GLU A 239 -27.93 16.84 19.94
C GLU A 239 -26.58 16.53 20.61
N VAL A 240 -26.46 16.70 21.94
CA VAL A 240 -25.24 16.33 22.68
C VAL A 240 -24.93 14.84 22.50
N LEU A 241 -25.94 13.97 22.58
CA LEU A 241 -25.76 12.52 22.39
C LEU A 241 -25.38 12.19 20.94
N LEU A 242 -25.96 12.88 19.95
CA LEU A 242 -25.61 12.71 18.54
C LEU A 242 -24.14 13.05 18.28
N TRP A 243 -23.66 14.19 18.77
CA TRP A 243 -22.26 14.57 18.60
C TRP A 243 -21.30 13.62 19.35
N GLN A 244 -21.70 13.12 20.53
CA GLN A 244 -20.93 12.09 21.23
C GLN A 244 -20.87 10.78 20.44
N PHE A 245 -21.96 10.37 19.82
CA PHE A 245 -21.98 9.19 18.96
C PHE A 245 -21.04 9.36 17.76
N GLN A 246 -21.07 10.50 17.07
CA GLN A 246 -20.15 10.79 15.97
C GLN A 246 -18.68 10.79 16.42
N ARG A 247 -18.40 11.34 17.60
CA ARG A 247 -17.06 11.27 18.21
C ARG A 247 -16.60 9.83 18.37
N GLU A 248 -17.44 8.95 18.90
CA GLU A 248 -17.11 7.54 19.08
C GLU A 248 -16.91 6.80 17.75
N GLN A 249 -17.61 7.20 16.68
CA GLN A 249 -17.35 6.67 15.33
C GLN A 249 -15.95 7.03 14.83
N GLU A 250 -15.53 8.29 14.98
CA GLU A 250 -14.18 8.72 14.59
C GLU A 250 -13.10 8.12 15.49
N VAL A 251 -13.34 7.96 16.79
CA VAL A 251 -12.43 7.24 17.69
C VAL A 251 -12.32 5.76 17.28
N LYS A 252 -13.42 5.13 16.87
CA LYS A 252 -13.39 3.75 16.33
C LYS A 252 -12.58 3.67 15.04
N ARG A 253 -12.72 4.64 14.13
CA ARG A 253 -11.90 4.74 12.91
C ARG A 253 -10.41 4.89 13.27
N LEU A 254 -10.07 5.79 14.19
CA LEU A 254 -8.70 5.96 14.68
C LEU A 254 -8.12 4.67 15.26
N LYS A 255 -8.88 3.95 16.10
CA LYS A 255 -8.46 2.67 16.69
C LYS A 255 -8.34 1.52 15.67
N THR A 256 -9.02 1.64 14.53
CA THR A 256 -8.92 0.67 13.44
C THR A 256 -7.61 0.89 12.66
N ILE A 257 -7.27 2.16 12.41
CA ILE A 257 -6.02 2.57 11.76
C ILE A 257 -4.80 2.35 12.69
N LEU A 258 -4.97 2.61 13.99
CA LEU A 258 -3.96 2.45 15.03
C LEU A 258 -4.40 1.40 16.07
N PRO A 259 -4.22 0.09 15.79
CA PRO A 259 -4.62 -0.99 16.68
C PRO A 259 -3.99 -0.92 18.08
N THR A 260 -2.84 -0.26 18.21
CA THR A 260 -2.16 -0.02 19.51
C THR A 260 -3.03 0.77 20.49
N LEU A 261 -4.00 1.54 19.99
CA LEU A 261 -4.90 2.37 20.81
C LEU A 261 -6.15 1.63 21.31
N LYS A 262 -6.35 0.36 20.95
CA LYS A 262 -7.62 -0.37 21.18
C LYS A 262 -8.05 -0.37 22.66
N SER A 263 -7.11 -0.56 23.59
CA SER A 263 -7.32 -0.62 25.04
C SER A 263 -7.30 0.74 25.76
N SER A 264 -6.82 1.80 25.10
CA SER A 264 -6.72 3.14 25.68
C SER A 264 -8.02 3.93 25.58
N VAL A 265 -8.30 4.76 26.60
CA VAL A 265 -9.29 5.83 26.51
C VAL A 265 -8.61 7.03 25.87
N VAL A 266 -9.13 7.45 24.72
CA VAL A 266 -8.56 8.55 23.93
C VAL A 266 -9.10 9.88 24.44
N LYS A 267 -8.23 10.69 25.04
CA LYS A 267 -8.49 12.11 25.29
C LYS A 267 -7.60 12.96 24.41
N LEU A 268 -8.15 14.04 23.86
CA LEU A 268 -7.42 14.93 22.97
C LEU A 268 -6.94 16.13 23.75
N LYS A 269 -5.69 16.53 23.52
CA LYS A 269 -5.23 17.85 23.96
C LYS A 269 -5.67 18.87 22.92
N ALA A 270 -6.44 19.86 23.35
CA ALA A 270 -6.87 20.95 22.47
C ALA A 270 -5.66 21.80 22.04
N PRO A 271 -5.45 22.03 20.73
CA PRO A 271 -4.41 22.91 20.24
C PRO A 271 -4.78 24.38 20.41
N THR A 272 -3.79 25.26 20.33
CA THR A 272 -4.02 26.71 20.31
C THR A 272 -4.59 27.12 18.96
N LEU A 273 -5.91 27.38 18.92
CA LEU A 273 -6.63 27.67 17.68
C LEU A 273 -6.09 28.89 16.93
N GLU A 274 -5.73 29.97 17.64
CA GLU A 274 -5.24 31.20 17.00
C GLU A 274 -3.90 30.98 16.28
N LEU A 275 -2.95 30.31 16.94
CA LEU A 275 -1.67 29.94 16.32
C LEU A 275 -1.90 29.09 15.06
N THR A 276 -2.87 28.18 15.12
CA THR A 276 -3.19 27.29 13.99
C THR A 276 -3.77 28.09 12.82
N LYS A 277 -4.68 29.05 13.07
CA LYS A 277 -5.24 29.92 12.03
C LYS A 277 -4.14 30.71 11.31
N ASP A 278 -3.20 31.29 12.06
CA ASP A 278 -2.09 32.04 11.46
C ASP A 278 -1.22 31.14 10.57
N GLN A 279 -0.91 29.92 11.03
CA GLN A 279 -0.16 28.93 10.24
C GLN A 279 -0.90 28.50 8.97
N ILE A 280 -2.21 28.31 9.05
CA ILE A 280 -3.06 27.97 7.90
C ILE A 280 -3.03 29.12 6.90
N ASN A 281 -3.28 30.35 7.32
CA ASN A 281 -3.28 31.53 6.44
C ASN A 281 -1.92 31.73 5.77
N GLN A 282 -0.82 31.54 6.49
CA GLN A 282 0.51 31.57 5.91
C GLN A 282 0.71 30.48 4.85
N CYS A 283 0.20 29.27 5.10
CA CYS A 283 0.30 28.18 4.14
C CYS A 283 -0.53 28.46 2.88
N ILE A 284 -1.74 28.99 3.04
CA ILE A 284 -2.60 29.41 1.92
C ILE A 284 -1.89 30.47 1.07
N ALA A 285 -1.27 31.47 1.70
CA ALA A 285 -0.52 32.51 0.99
C ALA A 285 0.64 31.95 0.17
N VAL A 286 1.34 30.91 0.64
CA VAL A 286 2.40 30.22 -0.12
C VAL A 286 1.84 29.51 -1.35
N VAL A 287 0.67 28.87 -1.23
CA VAL A 287 0.00 28.22 -2.36
C VAL A 287 -0.46 29.24 -3.39
N GLU A 288 -1.04 30.36 -2.96
CA GLU A 288 -1.56 31.41 -3.83
C GLU A 288 -0.48 32.14 -4.65
N GLN A 289 0.76 32.14 -4.17
CA GLN A 289 1.91 32.69 -4.91
C GLN A 289 2.20 31.95 -6.23
N HIS A 290 1.76 30.70 -6.33
CA HIS A 290 1.98 29.86 -7.50
C HIS A 290 0.72 29.84 -8.37
N GLU A 291 0.83 30.34 -9.61
CA GLU A 291 -0.29 30.29 -10.55
C GLU A 291 -0.52 28.87 -11.10
N GLN A 292 0.56 28.11 -11.27
CA GLN A 292 0.55 26.73 -11.74
C GLN A 292 1.00 25.79 -10.61
N ALA A 293 0.64 24.52 -10.73
CA ALA A 293 1.02 23.51 -9.75
C ALA A 293 2.56 23.44 -9.59
N PRO A 294 3.11 23.69 -8.38
CA PRO A 294 4.55 23.67 -8.15
C PRO A 294 5.04 22.23 -8.06
N TRP A 295 5.58 21.72 -9.18
CA TRP A 295 6.12 20.36 -9.27
C TRP A 295 7.27 20.09 -8.29
N GLU A 296 8.02 21.13 -7.94
CA GLU A 296 9.09 21.07 -6.93
C GLU A 296 8.60 20.74 -5.52
N TYR A 297 7.31 20.92 -5.22
CA TYR A 297 6.77 20.64 -3.88
C TYR A 297 6.13 19.27 -3.75
N THR A 298 6.29 18.41 -4.76
CA THR A 298 5.74 17.07 -4.78
C THR A 298 6.81 16.03 -5.06
N GLN A 299 6.52 14.76 -4.75
CA GLN A 299 7.34 13.60 -5.16
C GLN A 299 6.76 12.90 -6.41
N TYR A 300 5.63 13.41 -6.93
CA TYR A 300 5.02 12.85 -8.13
C TYR A 300 5.84 13.15 -9.39
N ASP A 301 6.70 14.16 -9.37
CA ASP A 301 7.66 14.45 -10.44
C ASP A 301 8.74 13.36 -10.54
N ASP A 302 9.34 12.97 -9.42
CA ASP A 302 10.28 11.85 -9.31
C ASP A 302 9.64 10.54 -9.79
N LEU A 303 8.38 10.32 -9.42
CA LEU A 303 7.62 9.15 -9.85
C LEU A 303 7.37 9.15 -11.37
N ILE A 304 6.98 10.30 -11.94
CA ILE A 304 6.80 10.44 -13.40
C ILE A 304 8.13 10.19 -14.12
N PHE A 305 9.23 10.71 -13.59
CA PHE A 305 10.57 10.48 -14.14
C PHE A 305 10.93 8.98 -14.15
N GLU A 306 10.69 8.27 -13.04
CA GLU A 306 10.96 6.83 -12.99
C GLU A 306 9.98 5.98 -13.82
N LEU A 307 8.74 6.44 -14.05
CA LEU A 307 7.81 5.83 -15.00
C LEU A 307 8.32 5.96 -16.45
N GLU A 308 8.89 7.10 -16.82
CA GLU A 308 9.49 7.29 -18.14
C GLU A 308 10.74 6.42 -18.32
N ASN A 309 11.59 6.30 -17.30
CA ASN A 309 12.73 5.39 -17.31
C ASN A 309 12.29 3.94 -17.49
N LEU A 310 11.26 3.52 -16.74
CA LEU A 310 10.68 2.18 -16.86
C LEU A 310 10.11 1.94 -18.25
N ARG A 311 9.38 2.90 -18.82
CA ARG A 311 8.86 2.82 -20.20
C ARG A 311 9.98 2.59 -21.19
N ASN A 312 11.03 3.42 -21.12
CA ASN A 312 12.17 3.33 -22.03
C ASN A 312 12.91 1.98 -21.88
N ALA A 313 13.04 1.46 -20.66
CA ALA A 313 13.64 0.17 -20.39
C ALA A 313 12.80 -0.99 -20.95
N LYS A 314 11.48 -1.00 -20.70
CA LYS A 314 10.56 -2.03 -21.21
C LYS A 314 10.46 -2.03 -22.74
N VAL A 315 10.44 -0.85 -23.37
CA VAL A 315 10.48 -0.76 -24.84
C VAL A 315 11.77 -1.37 -25.39
N ARG A 316 12.93 -1.05 -24.81
CA ARG A 316 14.22 -1.64 -25.23
C ARG A 316 14.26 -3.15 -25.01
N GLN A 317 13.73 -3.64 -23.88
CA GLN A 317 13.64 -5.07 -23.58
C GLN A 317 12.75 -5.78 -24.60
N ALA A 318 11.62 -5.18 -24.98
CA ALA A 318 10.70 -5.79 -25.90
C ALA A 318 11.21 -5.81 -27.35
N LEU A 319 12.02 -4.83 -27.75
CA LEU A 319 12.73 -4.88 -29.04
C LEU A 319 13.68 -6.08 -29.13
N LEU A 320 14.22 -6.58 -28.02
CA LEU A 320 15.05 -7.80 -28.00
C LEU A 320 14.24 -9.10 -28.19
N TYR A 321 12.91 -9.07 -28.09
CA TYR A 321 12.09 -10.27 -28.25
C TYR A 321 12.02 -10.73 -29.70
N ASP A 322 12.03 -9.79 -30.64
CA ASP A 322 11.98 -10.07 -32.08
C ASP A 322 13.39 -10.26 -32.69
N ASP A 323 14.44 -10.07 -31.90
CA ASP A 323 15.83 -10.30 -32.33
C ASP A 323 16.11 -11.83 -32.48
N PRO A 324 16.92 -12.24 -33.46
CA PRO A 324 17.35 -13.63 -33.60
C PRO A 324 18.14 -14.09 -32.38
N ASP A 325 17.90 -15.32 -31.91
CA ASP A 325 18.67 -15.94 -30.83
C ASP A 325 19.76 -16.83 -31.45
N LEU A 326 21.02 -16.42 -31.29
CA LEU A 326 22.20 -17.12 -31.80
C LEU A 326 23.01 -17.64 -30.62
N LYS A 327 23.10 -18.96 -30.47
CA LYS A 327 23.81 -19.61 -29.37
C LYS A 327 24.89 -20.54 -29.89
N LEU A 328 26.09 -20.40 -29.35
CA LEU A 328 27.17 -21.34 -29.55
C LEU A 328 27.32 -22.19 -28.29
N SER A 329 27.08 -23.49 -28.42
CA SER A 329 27.29 -24.46 -27.36
C SER A 329 28.43 -25.39 -27.74
N GLY A 330 29.41 -25.52 -26.87
CA GLY A 330 30.47 -26.52 -26.95
C GLY A 330 30.29 -27.49 -25.79
N GLU A 331 30.24 -28.78 -26.06
CA GLU A 331 30.17 -29.83 -25.04
C GLU A 331 31.30 -30.82 -25.27
N VAL A 332 32.11 -31.06 -24.25
CA VAL A 332 33.06 -32.17 -24.21
C VAL A 332 32.47 -33.24 -23.30
N PHE A 333 32.50 -34.49 -23.75
CA PHE A 333 31.99 -35.60 -22.98
C PHE A 333 32.92 -36.81 -23.06
N THR A 334 32.92 -37.60 -22.02
CA THR A 334 33.55 -38.92 -22.04
C THR A 334 32.54 -39.95 -21.57
N SER A 335 32.46 -41.07 -22.29
CA SER A 335 31.49 -42.13 -22.01
C SER A 335 32.16 -43.49 -21.87
N ALA A 336 31.74 -44.24 -20.85
CA ALA A 336 32.12 -45.64 -20.66
C ALA A 336 30.87 -46.52 -20.76
N VAL A 337 31.06 -47.74 -21.27
CA VAL A 337 30.01 -48.76 -21.33
C VAL A 337 30.41 -49.87 -20.39
N ASP A 338 29.60 -50.13 -19.38
CA ASP A 338 29.85 -51.16 -18.37
C ASP A 338 28.57 -51.97 -18.12
N PRO A 339 28.63 -53.31 -18.11
CA PRO A 339 27.51 -54.16 -17.71
C PRO A 339 27.19 -54.15 -16.20
N SER A 340 28.06 -53.62 -15.33
CA SER A 340 27.90 -53.64 -13.85
C SER A 340 27.61 -52.27 -13.20
N GLY A 341 27.87 -51.15 -13.90
CA GLY A 341 27.33 -49.83 -13.63
C GLY A 341 28.05 -48.98 -12.57
N ILE A 342 28.95 -49.54 -11.74
CA ILE A 342 29.59 -48.81 -10.62
C ILE A 342 31.09 -48.55 -10.87
N ASP A 343 31.81 -49.44 -11.56
CA ASP A 343 33.26 -49.28 -11.83
C ASP A 343 33.55 -48.38 -13.06
N ALA A 344 32.53 -48.12 -13.88
CA ALA A 344 32.59 -47.32 -15.11
C ALA A 344 33.06 -45.87 -14.97
N LEU A 345 32.92 -45.24 -13.79
CA LEU A 345 33.33 -43.84 -13.58
C LEU A 345 34.85 -43.65 -13.63
N GLY A 346 35.61 -44.63 -13.14
CA GLY A 346 37.07 -44.64 -13.22
C GLY A 346 37.55 -44.92 -14.65
N GLU A 347 36.93 -45.89 -15.33
CA GLU A 347 37.29 -46.29 -16.69
C GLU A 347 36.97 -45.22 -17.75
N SER A 348 35.91 -44.44 -17.54
CA SER A 348 35.51 -43.31 -18.40
C SER A 348 36.57 -42.20 -18.49
N LEU A 349 37.45 -42.06 -17.50
CA LEU A 349 38.55 -41.10 -17.54
C LEU A 349 39.82 -41.64 -18.21
N THR A 350 39.94 -42.96 -18.35
CA THR A 350 41.16 -43.64 -18.82
C THR A 350 41.06 -44.22 -20.23
N GLU A 351 39.87 -44.59 -20.71
CA GLU A 351 39.68 -45.06 -22.09
C GLU A 351 39.50 -43.91 -23.10
N LYS A 352 40.00 -44.08 -24.34
CA LYS A 352 39.93 -43.08 -25.44
C LYS A 352 38.52 -42.85 -26.02
N ARG A 353 37.47 -42.82 -25.19
CA ARG A 353 36.08 -42.60 -25.61
C ARG A 353 35.62 -41.16 -25.33
N GLN A 354 36.50 -40.22 -25.65
CA GLN A 354 36.23 -38.79 -25.57
C GLN A 354 35.53 -38.33 -26.84
N GLY A 355 34.47 -37.54 -26.68
CA GLY A 355 33.76 -36.87 -27.76
C GLY A 355 33.68 -35.38 -27.49
N PHE A 356 33.51 -34.61 -28.56
CA PHE A 356 33.15 -33.20 -28.47
C PHE A 356 32.01 -32.92 -29.43
N GLN A 357 31.15 -31.98 -29.06
CA GLN A 357 30.05 -31.50 -29.87
C GLN A 357 30.10 -29.97 -29.87
N VAL A 358 29.98 -29.37 -31.06
CA VAL A 358 29.83 -27.93 -31.23
C VAL A 358 28.49 -27.64 -31.90
N MET A 359 27.55 -27.18 -31.07
CA MET A 359 26.24 -26.61 -31.34
C MET A 359 26.25 -25.16 -31.86
N LEU A 360 25.98 -24.87 -33.13
CA LEU A 360 25.49 -23.53 -33.50
C LEU A 360 23.96 -23.55 -33.62
N GLY A 361 23.28 -23.01 -32.62
CA GLY A 361 21.83 -22.88 -32.59
C GLY A 361 21.41 -21.51 -33.10
N VAL A 362 20.55 -21.48 -34.12
CA VAL A 362 19.91 -20.25 -34.62
C VAL A 362 18.41 -20.41 -34.44
N GLN A 363 17.80 -19.55 -33.63
CA GLN A 363 16.36 -19.49 -33.47
C GLN A 363 15.87 -18.12 -33.93
N ILE A 364 15.21 -18.10 -35.09
CA ILE A 364 14.63 -16.88 -35.66
C ILE A 364 13.11 -16.97 -35.50
N PRO A 365 12.46 -16.05 -34.77
CA PRO A 365 11.00 -15.97 -34.77
C PRO A 365 10.51 -15.50 -36.14
N LEU A 366 10.07 -16.44 -36.99
CA LEU A 366 9.61 -16.14 -38.36
C LEU A 366 8.20 -15.54 -38.43
N GLY A 367 7.44 -15.61 -37.34
CA GLY A 367 6.13 -14.98 -37.23
C GLY A 367 6.23 -13.63 -36.53
N LYS A 368 5.81 -12.55 -37.19
CA LYS A 368 5.45 -11.30 -36.49
C LYS A 368 4.26 -11.60 -35.59
N SER A 369 4.52 -11.93 -34.33
CA SER A 369 3.43 -12.03 -33.39
C SER A 369 2.91 -10.60 -33.19
N LYS A 370 1.74 -10.27 -33.79
CA LYS A 370 1.02 -9.03 -33.43
C LYS A 370 0.87 -8.93 -31.91
N THR A 371 0.99 -10.03 -31.19
CA THR A 371 0.99 -10.16 -29.74
C THR A 371 2.15 -9.43 -29.05
N SER A 372 3.39 -9.44 -29.55
CA SER A 372 4.53 -8.72 -28.92
C SER A 372 4.37 -7.21 -29.11
N GLU A 373 4.15 -6.76 -30.35
CA GLU A 373 3.85 -5.36 -30.68
C GLU A 373 2.63 -4.84 -29.89
N ARG A 374 1.55 -5.63 -29.80
CA ARG A 374 0.37 -5.27 -28.98
C ARG A 374 0.70 -5.23 -27.50
N LYS A 375 1.50 -6.15 -26.96
CA LYS A 375 1.93 -6.11 -25.54
C LYS A 375 2.71 -4.84 -25.24
N ILE A 376 3.65 -4.46 -26.11
CA ILE A 376 4.40 -3.21 -25.99
C ILE A 376 3.46 -2.01 -26.04
N GLN A 377 2.52 -2.02 -27.00
CA GLN A 377 1.56 -0.93 -27.14
C GLN A 377 0.66 -0.82 -25.91
N VAL A 378 0.17 -1.94 -25.37
CA VAL A 378 -0.62 -1.98 -24.14
C VAL A 378 0.18 -1.48 -22.95
N GLU A 379 1.42 -1.92 -22.79
CA GLU A 379 2.29 -1.46 -21.70
C GLU A 379 2.58 0.03 -21.79
N ASN A 380 2.88 0.53 -22.99
CA ASN A 380 3.07 1.96 -23.25
C ASN A 380 1.79 2.75 -22.96
N MET A 381 0.63 2.26 -23.36
CA MET A 381 -0.66 2.89 -23.05
C MET A 381 -0.92 2.89 -21.55
N ASN A 382 -0.57 1.82 -20.83
CA ASN A 382 -0.73 1.74 -19.37
C ASN A 382 0.19 2.73 -18.65
N LEU A 383 1.47 2.82 -19.03
CA LEU A 383 2.42 3.75 -18.44
C LEU A 383 2.08 5.21 -18.77
N GLU A 384 1.67 5.49 -20.01
CA GLU A 384 1.24 6.84 -20.41
C GLU A 384 -0.06 7.23 -19.68
N LYS A 385 -1.00 6.30 -19.54
CA LYS A 385 -2.20 6.50 -18.72
C LYS A 385 -1.82 6.86 -17.28
N GLN A 386 -0.94 6.08 -16.64
CA GLN A 386 -0.49 6.36 -15.27
C GLN A 386 0.14 7.75 -15.15
N LYS A 387 1.03 8.10 -16.09
CA LYS A 387 1.63 9.44 -16.14
C LYS A 387 0.56 10.54 -16.23
N ILE A 388 -0.39 10.42 -17.17
CA ILE A 388 -1.46 11.41 -17.35
C ILE A 388 -2.33 11.48 -16.08
N GLU A 389 -2.68 10.36 -15.47
CA GLU A 389 -3.46 10.32 -14.23
C GLU A 389 -2.76 11.04 -13.08
N LEU A 390 -1.45 10.81 -12.91
CA LEU A 390 -0.64 11.52 -11.91
C LEU A 390 -0.55 13.02 -12.20
N GLN A 391 -0.38 13.38 -13.48
CA GLN A 391 -0.34 14.78 -13.90
C GLN A 391 -1.65 15.51 -13.62
N GLN A 392 -2.77 14.91 -14.01
CA GLN A 392 -4.08 15.48 -13.76
C GLN A 392 -4.37 15.55 -12.26
N LYS A 393 -4.00 14.52 -11.47
CA LYS A 393 -4.15 14.54 -10.01
C LYS A 393 -3.47 15.75 -9.38
N VAL A 394 -2.22 16.05 -9.75
CA VAL A 394 -1.45 17.19 -9.23
C VAL A 394 -2.08 18.51 -9.64
N ILE A 395 -2.39 18.67 -10.93
CA ILE A 395 -2.95 19.91 -11.49
C ILE A 395 -4.34 20.19 -10.89
N THR A 396 -5.26 19.22 -10.97
CA THR A 396 -6.62 19.36 -10.48
C THR A 396 -6.66 19.65 -8.98
N GLN A 397 -5.77 19.03 -8.18
CA GLN A 397 -5.73 19.32 -6.74
C GLN A 397 -5.32 20.77 -6.46
N HIS A 398 -4.32 21.28 -7.18
CA HIS A 398 -3.85 22.65 -7.00
C HIS A 398 -4.89 23.68 -7.44
N GLU A 399 -5.51 23.47 -8.61
CA GLU A 399 -6.60 24.32 -9.11
C GLU A 399 -7.81 24.30 -8.16
N PHE A 400 -8.17 23.11 -7.66
CA PHE A 400 -9.26 22.96 -6.70
C PHE A 400 -8.98 23.71 -5.41
N LEU A 401 -7.77 23.60 -4.83
CA LEU A 401 -7.43 24.34 -3.62
C LEU A 401 -7.52 25.85 -3.86
N ARG A 402 -6.90 26.36 -4.93
CA ARG A 402 -6.92 27.80 -5.24
C ARG A 402 -8.34 28.35 -5.40
N GLY A 403 -9.19 27.65 -6.15
CA GLY A 403 -10.57 28.08 -6.37
C GLY A 403 -11.46 27.93 -5.13
N SER A 404 -11.28 26.88 -4.33
CA SER A 404 -12.12 26.61 -3.16
C SER A 404 -11.74 27.43 -1.94
N ILE A 405 -10.46 27.73 -1.74
CA ILE A 405 -9.99 28.39 -0.51
C ILE A 405 -10.50 29.82 -0.39
N GLU A 406 -10.51 30.57 -1.50
CA GLU A 406 -11.05 31.94 -1.55
C GLU A 406 -12.53 31.94 -1.13
N LEU A 407 -13.32 31.03 -1.70
CA LEU A 407 -14.74 30.88 -1.39
C LEU A 407 -14.97 30.50 0.09
N LEU A 408 -14.13 29.61 0.62
CA LEU A 408 -14.23 29.17 2.02
C LEU A 408 -13.82 30.27 3.01
N VAL A 409 -12.76 31.02 2.71
CA VAL A 409 -12.33 32.17 3.52
C VAL A 409 -13.41 33.25 3.55
N GLU A 410 -13.98 33.58 2.40
CA GLU A 410 -15.08 34.54 2.30
C GLU A 410 -16.36 34.03 3.00
N SER A 411 -16.65 32.73 2.90
CA SER A 411 -17.74 32.10 3.66
C SER A 411 -17.54 32.25 5.17
N ILE A 412 -16.33 32.01 5.69
CA ILE A 412 -16.02 32.22 7.12
C ILE A 412 -16.15 33.67 7.52
N ARG A 413 -15.69 34.61 6.67
CA ARG A 413 -15.81 36.05 6.94
C ARG A 413 -17.27 36.49 7.05
N ASN A 414 -18.11 36.04 6.12
CA ASN A 414 -19.53 36.31 6.13
C ASN A 414 -20.23 35.64 7.33
N GLN A 415 -19.83 34.42 7.66
CA GLN A 415 -20.35 33.68 8.81
C GLN A 415 -20.02 34.39 10.14
N ASN A 416 -18.78 34.86 10.32
CA ASN A 416 -18.37 35.64 11.49
C ASN A 416 -19.18 36.94 11.61
N THR A 417 -19.38 37.64 10.49
CA THR A 417 -20.20 38.87 10.46
C THR A 417 -21.64 38.58 10.85
N ASN A 418 -22.21 37.47 10.35
CA ASN A 418 -23.55 37.02 10.71
C ASN A 418 -23.65 36.68 12.20
N ILE A 419 -22.69 35.94 12.77
CA ILE A 419 -22.64 35.62 14.21
C ILE A 419 -22.65 36.89 15.06
N VAL A 420 -21.79 37.86 14.78
CA VAL A 420 -21.74 39.14 15.52
C VAL A 420 -23.09 39.88 15.46
N ASN A 421 -23.75 39.86 14.30
CA ASN A 421 -25.08 40.48 14.16
C ASN A 421 -26.17 39.69 14.90
N MET A 422 -26.11 38.35 14.89
CA MET A 422 -27.04 37.48 15.61
C MET A 422 -26.86 37.59 17.13
N GLU A 423 -25.65 37.73 17.64
CA GLU A 423 -25.38 37.99 19.05
C GLU A 423 -26.02 39.32 19.51
N ARG A 424 -25.83 40.39 18.73
CA ARG A 424 -26.48 41.69 18.99
C ARG A 424 -27.99 41.55 18.96
N ARG A 425 -28.54 40.84 17.96
CA ARG A 425 -29.96 40.58 17.83
C ARG A 425 -30.50 39.81 19.04
N ILE A 426 -29.86 38.73 19.48
CA ILE A 426 -30.28 37.95 20.64
C ILE A 426 -30.27 38.80 21.91
N LYS A 427 -29.27 39.67 22.08
CA LYS A 427 -29.22 40.59 23.23
C LYS A 427 -30.45 41.52 23.25
N GLU A 428 -30.84 42.06 22.10
CA GLU A 428 -32.04 42.90 21.98
C GLU A 428 -33.35 42.10 22.05
N SER A 429 -33.43 40.92 21.41
CA SER A 429 -34.57 40.00 21.50
C SER A 429 -34.80 39.55 22.94
N ARG A 430 -33.74 39.28 23.72
CA ARG A 430 -33.84 38.97 25.16
C ARG A 430 -34.47 40.14 25.94
N LYS A 431 -34.04 41.38 25.69
CA LYS A 431 -34.64 42.57 26.33
C LYS A 431 -36.13 42.70 25.97
N LYS A 432 -36.47 42.56 24.69
CA LYS A 432 -37.84 42.64 24.20
C LYS A 432 -38.71 41.53 24.79
N TYR A 433 -38.20 40.30 24.86
CA TYR A 433 -38.89 39.16 25.46
C TYR A 433 -39.17 39.40 26.95
N ASN A 434 -38.18 39.89 27.70
CA ASN A 434 -38.34 40.24 29.11
C ASN A 434 -39.36 41.38 29.33
N GLN A 435 -39.55 42.26 28.33
CA GLN A 435 -40.56 43.32 28.32
C GLN A 435 -41.93 42.85 27.80
N GLY A 436 -42.08 41.58 27.42
CA GLY A 436 -43.30 41.04 26.82
C GLY A 436 -43.60 41.55 25.41
N ARG A 437 -42.61 42.09 24.70
CA ARG A 437 -42.76 42.69 23.36
C ARG A 437 -42.63 41.71 22.20
N ILE A 438 -42.10 40.51 22.45
CA ILE A 438 -42.01 39.41 21.46
C ILE A 438 -42.43 38.10 22.12
N SER A 439 -42.85 37.13 21.30
CA SER A 439 -43.23 35.81 21.80
C SER A 439 -42.02 35.00 22.25
N LEU A 440 -42.25 33.98 23.08
CA LEU A 440 -41.22 33.01 23.44
C LEU A 440 -40.68 32.26 22.21
N SER A 441 -41.56 31.89 21.29
CA SER A 441 -41.19 31.19 20.07
C SER A 441 -40.18 31.99 19.25
N ASP A 442 -40.41 33.30 19.07
CA ASP A 442 -39.50 34.17 18.32
C ASP A 442 -38.12 34.26 18.97
N PHE A 443 -38.08 34.33 20.31
CA PHE A 443 -36.83 34.36 21.05
C PHE A 443 -36.05 33.04 20.92
N ILE A 444 -36.72 31.90 21.02
CA ILE A 444 -36.11 30.57 20.84
C ILE A 444 -35.56 30.41 19.42
N VAL A 445 -36.31 30.86 18.40
CA VAL A 445 -35.86 30.81 17.00
C VAL A 445 -34.59 31.64 16.80
N ASP A 446 -34.49 32.82 17.43
CA ASP A 446 -33.27 33.62 17.37
C ASP A 446 -32.08 32.90 18.03
N GLN A 447 -32.29 32.25 19.19
CA GLN A 447 -31.25 31.44 19.84
C GLN A 447 -30.80 30.25 18.98
N GLU A 448 -31.74 29.57 18.34
CA GLU A 448 -31.45 28.46 17.43
C GLU A 448 -30.58 28.91 16.25
N ARG A 449 -30.92 30.05 15.64
CA ARG A 449 -30.17 30.61 14.51
C ARG A 449 -28.73 30.94 14.87
N LEU A 450 -28.48 31.47 16.07
CA LEU A 450 -27.10 31.71 16.52
C LEU A 450 -26.35 30.39 16.68
N LEU A 451 -26.94 29.39 17.36
CA LEU A 451 -26.28 28.10 17.52
C LEU A 451 -25.97 27.43 16.18
N GLN A 452 -26.93 27.40 15.26
CA GLN A 452 -26.72 26.88 13.91
C GLN A 452 -25.60 27.63 13.19
N SER A 453 -25.51 28.95 13.41
CA SER A 453 -24.45 29.77 12.83
C SER A 453 -23.07 29.44 13.42
N ASP A 454 -22.99 29.23 14.73
CA ASP A 454 -21.74 28.84 15.41
C ASP A 454 -21.28 27.43 14.99
N LEU A 455 -22.22 26.47 14.88
CA LEU A 455 -21.92 25.12 14.38
C LEU A 455 -21.41 25.16 12.93
N ALA A 456 -22.04 25.96 12.07
CA ALA A 456 -21.61 26.14 10.68
C ALA A 456 -20.22 26.77 10.58
N LEU A 457 -19.85 27.67 11.51
CA LEU A 457 -18.50 28.22 11.57
C LEU A 457 -17.46 27.14 11.87
N ILE A 458 -17.72 26.27 12.85
CA ILE A 458 -16.84 25.14 13.18
C ILE A 458 -16.69 24.21 11.96
N ASP A 459 -17.80 23.92 11.27
CA ASP A 459 -17.78 23.09 10.06
C ASP A 459 -16.97 23.70 8.92
N ASN A 460 -17.13 25.00 8.65
CA ASN A 460 -16.37 25.70 7.62
C ASN A 460 -14.87 25.76 7.94
N GLN A 461 -14.52 25.99 9.22
CA GLN A 461 -13.12 25.99 9.66
C GLN A 461 -12.48 24.61 9.49
N ASN A 462 -13.19 23.56 9.89
CA ASN A 462 -12.72 22.20 9.68
C ASN A 462 -12.61 21.87 8.18
N LEU A 463 -13.56 22.32 7.35
CA LEU A 463 -13.50 22.10 5.91
C LEU A 463 -12.25 22.73 5.28
N ILE A 464 -11.87 23.96 5.66
CA ILE A 464 -10.60 24.57 5.20
C ILE A 464 -9.40 23.71 5.61
N LEU A 465 -9.37 23.27 6.87
CA LEU A 465 -8.31 22.39 7.38
C LEU A 465 -8.20 21.09 6.58
N GLN A 466 -9.34 20.43 6.32
CA GLN A 466 -9.37 19.18 5.55
C GLN A 466 -8.93 19.38 4.11
N THR A 467 -9.38 20.46 3.46
CA THR A 467 -9.00 20.80 2.09
C THR A 467 -7.49 21.11 1.99
N LEU A 468 -6.95 21.87 2.94
CA LEU A 468 -5.52 22.16 2.99
C LEU A 468 -4.69 20.89 3.25
N LEU A 469 -5.10 20.05 4.20
CA LEU A 469 -4.42 18.78 4.47
C LEU A 469 -4.46 17.86 3.24
N SER A 470 -5.60 17.75 2.55
CA SER A 470 -5.71 16.99 1.31
C SER A 470 -4.81 17.52 0.19
N TYR A 471 -4.58 18.84 0.13
CA TYR A 471 -3.60 19.40 -0.79
C TYR A 471 -2.17 19.00 -0.39
N LEU A 472 -1.84 19.12 0.91
CA LEU A 472 -0.52 18.79 1.42
C LEU A 472 -0.16 17.31 1.25
N SER A 473 -1.13 16.39 1.19
CA SER A 473 -0.81 14.98 0.89
C SER A 473 -0.26 14.75 -0.52
N ILE A 474 -0.56 15.65 -1.47
CA ILE A 474 0.02 15.65 -2.81
C ILE A 474 1.29 16.53 -2.85
N PHE A 475 1.26 17.68 -2.20
CA PHE A 475 2.35 18.65 -2.17
C PHE A 475 3.13 18.57 -0.85
N SER A 476 3.67 17.38 -0.57
CA SER A 476 4.31 17.02 0.69
C SER A 476 5.48 17.92 1.09
N GLN A 477 6.10 18.60 0.12
CA GLN A 477 7.27 19.46 0.34
C GLN A 477 6.94 20.97 0.35
N THR A 478 5.66 21.34 0.46
CA THR A 478 5.27 22.77 0.50
C THR A 478 5.87 23.47 1.73
N PRO A 479 6.65 24.55 1.56
CA PRO A 479 7.41 25.18 2.64
C PRO A 479 6.52 26.08 3.51
N CYS A 480 5.66 25.48 4.33
CA CYS A 480 4.83 26.21 5.28
C CYS A 480 4.86 25.57 6.69
N ALA A 481 4.73 26.41 7.72
CA ALA A 481 4.78 25.97 9.12
C ALA A 481 3.70 24.93 9.46
N PHE A 482 2.54 25.01 8.80
CA PHE A 482 1.46 24.05 8.96
C PHE A 482 1.79 22.67 8.37
N ASN A 483 2.66 22.58 7.35
CA ASN A 483 2.98 21.32 6.69
C ASN A 483 3.86 20.41 7.57
N ARG A 484 4.63 20.98 8.50
CA ARG A 484 5.52 20.26 9.44
C ARG A 484 6.43 19.24 8.72
N ILE A 485 7.06 19.66 7.63
CA ILE A 485 8.06 18.88 6.92
C ILE A 485 9.20 18.58 7.89
N SER A 486 9.33 17.31 8.29
CA SER A 486 10.45 16.79 9.10
C SER A 486 10.82 17.60 10.34
N SER A 487 9.88 17.78 11.27
CA SER A 487 10.20 17.95 12.70
C SER A 487 10.01 16.65 13.47
#